data_AF-A0A9E4E0C0-F1
#
_entry.id   AF-A0A9E4E0C0-F1
#
_cell.length_a   1.000
_cell.length_b   1.000
_cell.length_c   1.000
_cell.angle_alpha   90.00
_cell.angle_beta   90.00
_cell.angle_gamma   90.00
#
_symmetry.space_group_name_H-M   'P 1'
#
loop_
_entity.id
_entity.type
_entity.pdbx_description
1 polymer ?
#
loop_
_entity_poly.entity_id
_entity_poly.type
_entity_poly.pdbx_seq_one_letter_code
_entity_poly.pdbx_strand_id
1 'polypeptide(L)'
;ISGDHFNDRHPAWSPDGRRIAFVHARALGQPSIYTMNVNGENRVRLSDCHADARPTWSPDSSAIVYSDQTKDGGTRDLFVVDIETFLAAQEAPPTKPEPEPEPEPKPEPEPEPEPDPPQQPEPDPDPHQTPDEEDKKAGDGDPPQAPSADPPGIQEGIQRLTTSAQFDIHPDWSPDGSKLVFTKESAPLDAAVYVLDL
;
A
#
# COMPACT_ATOMS: atom_id res chain seq x y z
N ILE A 1 18.20 -27.61 -5.41
CA ILE A 1 18.32 -26.14 -5.37
C ILE A 1 17.25 -25.60 -6.31
N SER A 2 16.02 -25.46 -5.83
CA SER A 2 14.94 -24.73 -6.52
C SER A 2 15.13 -23.26 -6.15
N GLY A 3 15.24 -22.31 -7.07
CA GLY A 3 14.31 -22.01 -8.16
C GLY A 3 13.65 -20.64 -7.93
N ASP A 4 13.62 -20.17 -6.69
CA ASP A 4 13.07 -18.87 -6.30
C ASP A 4 14.23 -17.94 -5.91
N HIS A 5 14.67 -17.10 -6.84
CA HIS A 5 15.73 -16.13 -6.56
C HIS A 5 15.16 -14.97 -5.73
N PHE A 6 15.17 -15.11 -4.41
CA PHE A 6 15.01 -13.97 -3.51
C PHE A 6 16.25 -13.08 -3.61
N ASN A 7 16.05 -11.80 -3.88
CA ASN A 7 17.14 -10.82 -3.98
C ASN A 7 17.07 -9.87 -2.78
N ASP A 8 17.49 -10.38 -1.63
CA ASP A 8 17.62 -9.61 -0.40
C ASP A 8 18.88 -8.75 -0.46
N ARG A 9 18.71 -7.43 -0.35
CA ARG A 9 19.78 -6.46 -0.57
C ARG A 9 19.80 -5.38 0.51
N HIS A 10 20.95 -4.74 0.65
CA HIS A 10 21.16 -3.57 1.51
C HIS A 10 20.70 -3.75 2.97
N PRO A 11 21.15 -4.81 3.68
CA PRO A 11 20.84 -4.95 5.09
C PRO A 11 21.48 -3.81 5.91
N ALA A 12 20.75 -3.31 6.90
CA ALA A 12 21.19 -2.30 7.85
C ALA A 12 20.74 -2.67 9.27
N TRP A 13 21.69 -2.68 10.21
CA TRP A 13 21.41 -2.89 11.63
C TRP A 13 20.79 -1.62 12.24
N SER A 14 19.82 -1.79 13.13
CA SER A 14 19.43 -0.71 14.03
C SER A 14 20.59 -0.38 14.98
N PRO A 15 20.78 0.90 15.36
CA PRO A 15 21.86 1.30 16.28
C PRO A 15 21.84 0.58 17.63
N ASP A 16 20.65 0.22 18.13
CA ASP A 16 20.47 -0.57 19.35
C ASP A 16 20.80 -2.07 19.18
N GLY A 17 21.06 -2.52 17.95
CA GLY A 17 21.40 -3.90 17.63
C GLY A 17 20.26 -4.90 17.82
N ARG A 18 18.98 -4.46 17.79
CA ARG A 18 17.80 -5.32 18.02
C ARG A 18 17.05 -5.67 16.74
N ARG A 19 17.26 -4.95 15.64
CA ARG A 19 16.55 -5.17 14.38
C ARG A 19 17.47 -5.03 13.17
N ILE A 20 17.02 -5.58 12.04
CA ILE A 20 17.65 -5.47 10.74
C ILE A 20 16.61 -4.98 9.76
N ALA A 21 16.91 -3.88 9.06
CA ALA A 21 16.17 -3.42 7.90
C ALA A 21 16.83 -3.91 6.62
N PHE A 22 16.05 -4.26 5.60
CA PHE A 22 16.59 -4.74 4.32
C PHE A 22 15.58 -4.55 3.19
N VAL A 23 16.07 -4.57 1.96
CA VAL A 23 15.23 -4.62 0.76
C VAL A 23 14.97 -6.08 0.42
N HIS A 24 13.71 -6.47 0.35
CA HIS A 24 13.30 -7.79 -0.14
C HIS A 24 12.71 -7.65 -1.54
N ALA A 25 13.19 -8.47 -2.48
CA ALA A 25 12.60 -8.57 -3.82
C ALA A 25 12.33 -10.03 -4.18
N ARG A 26 11.10 -10.30 -4.63
CA ARG A 26 10.71 -11.59 -5.23
C ARG A 26 10.98 -11.56 -6.73
N ALA A 27 11.18 -12.72 -7.35
CA ALA A 27 11.56 -12.84 -8.77
C ALA A 27 10.66 -12.06 -9.76
N LEU A 28 9.36 -11.89 -9.44
CA LEU A 28 8.40 -11.11 -10.22
C LEU A 28 7.69 -10.03 -9.37
N GLY A 29 8.21 -9.74 -8.17
CA GLY A 29 7.61 -8.80 -7.23
C GLY A 29 8.35 -7.47 -7.17
N GLN A 30 7.63 -6.41 -6.83
CA GLN A 30 8.24 -5.11 -6.57
C GLN A 30 9.12 -5.19 -5.31
N PRO A 31 10.32 -4.58 -5.31
CA PRO A 31 11.15 -4.51 -4.11
C PRO A 31 10.43 -3.69 -3.04
N SER A 32 10.52 -4.11 -1.79
CA SER A 32 9.96 -3.38 -0.66
C SER A 32 10.89 -3.41 0.55
N ILE A 33 10.75 -2.43 1.43
CA ILE A 33 11.48 -2.40 2.70
C ILE A 33 10.84 -3.38 3.66
N TYR A 34 11.69 -4.16 4.33
CA TYR A 34 11.32 -5.05 5.41
C TYR A 34 12.17 -4.76 6.64
N THR A 35 11.63 -5.09 7.80
CA THR A 35 12.36 -5.18 9.06
C THR A 35 12.14 -6.52 9.72
N MET A 36 13.10 -6.99 10.51
CA MET A 36 12.99 -8.19 11.33
C MET A 36 13.84 -8.07 12.60
N ASN A 37 13.58 -8.93 13.58
CA ASN A 37 14.46 -9.09 14.74
C ASN A 37 15.80 -9.67 14.32
N VAL A 38 16.86 -9.43 15.10
CA VAL A 38 18.22 -9.98 14.81
C VAL A 38 18.29 -11.50 14.76
N ASN A 39 17.35 -12.19 15.40
CA ASN A 39 17.23 -13.65 15.38
C ASN A 39 16.52 -14.17 14.12
N GLY A 40 16.08 -13.28 13.22
CA GLY A 40 15.37 -13.60 11.98
C GLY A 40 13.84 -13.70 12.13
N GLU A 41 13.31 -13.52 13.33
CA GLU A 41 11.86 -13.56 13.60
C GLU A 41 11.18 -12.21 13.36
N ASN A 42 9.85 -12.19 13.38
CA ASN A 42 9.02 -10.99 13.24
C ASN A 42 9.38 -10.15 12.01
N ARG A 43 9.50 -10.81 10.86
CA ARG A 43 9.70 -10.15 9.58
C ARG A 43 8.41 -9.45 9.14
N VAL A 44 8.48 -8.13 8.96
CA VAL A 44 7.34 -7.28 8.60
C VAL A 44 7.72 -6.39 7.40
N ARG A 45 6.76 -6.17 6.49
CA ARG A 45 6.89 -5.26 5.33
C ARG A 45 6.57 -3.83 5.79
N LEU A 46 7.42 -2.87 5.43
CA LEU A 46 7.30 -1.45 5.82
C LEU A 46 6.93 -0.52 4.66
N SER A 47 6.96 -1.00 3.42
CA SER A 47 6.66 -0.18 2.24
C SER A 47 5.82 -0.92 1.22
N ASP A 48 5.01 -0.18 0.46
CA ASP A 48 4.04 -0.75 -0.49
C ASP A 48 4.55 -0.80 -1.93
N CYS A 49 5.49 0.07 -2.31
CA CYS A 49 5.90 0.29 -3.70
C CYS A 49 7.42 0.10 -3.86
N HIS A 50 7.93 0.28 -5.09
CA HIS A 50 9.33 0.12 -5.54
C HIS A 50 10.39 0.85 -4.68
N ALA A 51 10.65 0.33 -3.50
CA ALA A 51 11.71 0.81 -2.64
C ALA A 51 13.06 0.43 -3.26
N ASP A 52 13.82 1.44 -3.65
CA ASP A 52 15.09 1.27 -4.36
C ASP A 52 16.29 1.84 -3.57
N ALA A 53 16.02 2.46 -2.41
CA ALA A 53 17.10 2.97 -1.56
C ALA A 53 17.34 2.09 -0.34
N ARG A 54 18.62 2.06 0.03
CA ARG A 54 19.16 1.54 1.29
C ARG A 54 18.34 2.13 2.45
N PRO A 55 17.55 1.33 3.19
CA PRO A 55 16.91 1.84 4.39
C PRO A 55 17.99 2.25 5.38
N THR A 56 17.77 3.37 6.05
CA THR A 56 18.69 3.95 7.03
C THR A 56 17.94 4.23 8.31
N TRP A 57 18.51 3.73 9.41
CA TRP A 57 17.94 3.84 10.74
C TRP A 57 18.25 5.21 11.33
N SER A 58 17.27 5.77 12.05
CA SER A 58 17.52 6.91 12.91
C SER A 58 18.54 6.53 14.01
N PRO A 59 19.36 7.48 14.51
CA PRO A 59 20.38 7.18 15.51
C PRO A 59 19.85 6.61 16.83
N ASP A 60 18.60 6.93 17.18
CA ASP A 60 17.88 6.45 18.35
C ASP A 60 17.17 5.10 18.13
N SER A 61 17.26 4.51 16.93
CA SER A 61 16.63 3.24 16.54
C SER A 61 15.09 3.25 16.49
N SER A 62 14.45 4.42 16.58
CA SER A 62 12.98 4.54 16.58
C SER A 62 12.38 4.52 15.17
N ALA A 63 13.13 4.95 14.16
CA ALA A 63 12.62 5.16 12.82
C ALA A 63 13.54 4.64 11.71
N ILE A 64 12.95 4.43 10.53
CA ILE A 64 13.68 4.16 9.29
C ILE A 64 13.26 5.18 8.24
N VAL A 65 14.23 5.78 7.55
CA VAL A 65 13.98 6.58 6.34
C VAL A 65 14.35 5.78 5.10
N TYR A 66 13.55 5.92 4.04
CA TYR A 66 13.75 5.26 2.77
C TYR A 66 13.16 6.10 1.62
N SER A 67 13.58 5.83 0.39
CA SER A 67 12.92 6.38 -0.79
C SER A 67 11.99 5.34 -1.40
N ASP A 68 10.76 5.73 -1.70
CA ASP A 68 9.79 4.89 -2.40
C ASP A 68 9.23 5.60 -3.62
N GLN A 69 8.84 4.81 -4.63
CA GLN A 69 8.15 5.33 -5.80
C GLN A 69 6.72 5.72 -5.42
N THR A 70 6.27 6.88 -5.90
CA THR A 70 4.87 7.29 -5.74
C THR A 70 3.94 6.35 -6.49
N LYS A 71 2.67 6.27 -6.05
CA LYS A 71 1.67 5.36 -6.63
C LYS A 71 1.39 5.61 -8.12
N ASP A 72 1.60 6.83 -8.59
CA ASP A 72 1.48 7.22 -10.01
C ASP A 72 2.75 6.91 -10.84
N GLY A 73 3.79 6.36 -10.21
CA GLY A 73 4.99 5.82 -10.87
C GLY A 73 5.98 6.86 -11.39
N GLY A 74 5.64 8.16 -11.31
CA GLY A 74 6.38 9.24 -11.95
C GLY A 74 7.57 9.79 -11.15
N THR A 75 7.57 9.62 -9.83
CA THR A 75 8.56 10.27 -8.94
C THR A 75 9.02 9.32 -7.83
N ARG A 76 10.05 9.74 -7.09
CA ARG A 76 10.47 9.08 -5.84
C ARG A 76 10.50 10.10 -4.73
N ASP A 77 9.92 9.72 -3.61
CA ASP A 77 9.90 10.56 -2.42
C ASP A 77 10.48 9.84 -1.23
N LEU A 78 10.90 10.64 -0.25
CA LEU A 78 11.35 10.14 1.03
C LEU A 78 10.16 9.85 1.93
N PHE A 79 10.23 8.72 2.61
CA PHE A 79 9.30 8.29 3.63
C PHE A 79 10.09 7.97 4.88
N VAL A 80 9.47 8.25 6.03
CA VAL A 80 9.94 7.80 7.33
C VAL A 80 8.88 6.89 7.93
N VAL A 81 9.31 5.81 8.57
CA VAL A 81 8.44 4.95 9.36
C VAL A 81 8.92 4.94 10.81
N ASP A 82 8.05 5.35 11.72
CA ASP A 82 8.19 5.14 13.15
C ASP A 82 7.85 3.68 13.46
N ILE A 83 8.84 2.94 13.98
CA ILE A 83 8.77 1.49 14.10
C ILE A 83 7.81 1.06 15.20
N GLU A 84 7.75 1.79 16.32
CA GLU A 84 6.87 1.41 17.42
C GLU A 84 5.40 1.63 17.04
N THR A 85 5.09 2.80 16.48
CA THR A 85 3.75 3.15 15.99
C THR A 85 3.30 2.18 14.92
N PHE A 86 4.17 1.91 13.94
CA PHE A 86 3.87 0.99 12.85
C PHE A 86 3.55 -0.42 13.34
N LEU A 87 4.39 -0.98 14.22
CA LEU A 87 4.18 -2.33 14.72
C LEU A 87 2.96 -2.42 15.63
N ALA A 88 2.70 -1.40 16.44
CA ALA A 88 1.48 -1.34 17.25
C ALA A 88 0.21 -1.34 16.39
N ALA A 89 0.22 -0.62 15.26
CA ALA A 89 -0.89 -0.62 14.30
C ALA A 89 -1.11 -2.00 13.65
N GLN A 90 -0.04 -2.76 13.42
CA GLN A 90 -0.12 -4.11 12.85
C GLN A 90 -0.60 -5.18 13.86
N GLU A 91 -0.39 -4.95 15.16
CA GLU A 91 -0.87 -5.83 16.24
C GLU A 91 -2.30 -5.49 16.68
N ALA A 92 -2.83 -4.31 16.35
CA ALA A 92 -4.18 -3.94 16.67
C ALA A 92 -5.17 -4.91 15.99
N PRO A 93 -6.12 -5.51 16.72
CA PRO A 93 -7.17 -6.30 16.08
C PRO A 93 -7.87 -5.42 15.05
N PRO A 94 -8.20 -5.92 13.85
CA PRO A 94 -8.96 -5.14 12.89
C PRO A 94 -10.18 -4.64 13.64
N THR A 95 -10.34 -3.33 13.74
CA THR A 95 -11.55 -2.75 14.33
C THR A 95 -12.68 -3.31 13.50
N LYS A 96 -13.37 -4.32 14.05
CA LYS A 96 -14.58 -4.86 13.44
C LYS A 96 -15.41 -3.61 13.14
N PRO A 97 -15.84 -3.37 11.87
CA PRO A 97 -16.69 -2.24 11.59
C PRO A 97 -17.83 -2.31 12.61
N GLU A 98 -17.98 -1.25 13.39
CA GLU A 98 -19.12 -1.08 14.25
C GLU A 98 -20.35 -1.46 13.41
N PRO A 99 -21.23 -2.37 13.87
CA PRO A 99 -22.37 -2.75 13.06
C PRO A 99 -23.04 -1.46 12.60
N GLU A 100 -23.20 -1.29 11.28
CA GLU A 100 -23.88 -0.12 10.73
C GLU A 100 -25.17 0.08 11.54
N PRO A 101 -25.48 1.31 11.99
CA PRO A 101 -26.75 1.53 12.67
C PRO A 101 -27.84 0.94 11.79
N GLU A 102 -28.68 0.07 12.37
CA GLU A 102 -29.78 -0.54 11.62
C GLU A 102 -30.48 0.58 10.83
N PRO A 103 -30.74 0.40 9.53
CA PRO A 103 -31.44 1.42 8.76
C PRO A 103 -32.71 1.75 9.53
N GLU A 104 -32.96 3.05 9.75
CA GLU A 104 -34.20 3.50 10.40
C GLU A 104 -35.38 2.75 9.77
N PRO A 105 -36.38 2.30 10.58
CA PRO A 105 -37.52 1.61 10.03
C PRO A 105 -38.07 2.46 8.89
N LYS A 106 -38.14 1.87 7.69
CA LYS A 106 -38.67 2.57 6.51
C LYS A 106 -40.01 3.22 6.91
N PRO A 107 -40.25 4.49 6.55
CA PRO A 107 -41.57 5.06 6.75
C PRO A 107 -42.61 4.11 6.15
N GLU A 108 -43.70 3.88 6.89
CA GLU A 108 -44.82 3.08 6.38
C GLU A 108 -45.17 3.58 4.97
N PRO A 109 -45.41 2.67 4.00
CA PRO A 109 -45.79 3.09 2.67
C PRO A 109 -47.02 4.00 2.77
N GLU A 110 -46.96 5.18 2.15
CA GLU A 110 -48.13 6.02 1.97
C GLU A 110 -49.25 5.18 1.35
N PRO A 111 -50.52 5.36 1.78
CA PRO A 111 -51.62 4.60 1.19
C PRO A 111 -51.61 4.79 -0.33
N GLU A 112 -51.62 3.68 -1.06
CA GLU A 112 -51.62 3.71 -2.53
C GLU A 112 -52.77 4.60 -3.04
N PRO A 113 -52.52 5.48 -4.03
CA PRO A 113 -53.60 6.20 -4.69
C PRO A 113 -54.57 5.19 -5.32
N GLU A 114 -55.88 5.48 -5.24
CA GLU A 114 -56.90 4.61 -5.83
C GLU A 114 -56.59 4.33 -7.32
N PRO A 115 -56.78 3.09 -7.80
CA PRO A 115 -56.42 2.73 -9.16
C PRO A 115 -57.23 3.54 -10.19
N ASP A 116 -56.53 4.04 -11.20
CA ASP A 116 -57.15 4.67 -12.37
C ASP A 116 -58.10 3.67 -13.07
N PRO A 117 -59.23 4.14 -13.62
CA PRO A 117 -60.15 3.28 -14.34
C PRO A 117 -59.47 2.61 -15.55
N PRO A 118 -59.83 1.36 -15.87
CA PRO A 118 -59.10 0.54 -16.84
C PRO A 118 -59.09 1.18 -18.24
N GLN A 119 -57.90 1.35 -18.81
CA GLN A 119 -57.71 1.71 -20.21
C GLN A 119 -57.88 0.46 -21.09
N GLN A 120 -58.45 0.64 -22.29
CA GLN A 120 -58.75 -0.46 -23.23
C GLN A 120 -57.45 -1.11 -23.77
N PRO A 121 -57.46 -2.43 -24.04
CA PRO A 121 -56.25 -3.15 -24.46
C PRO A 121 -55.77 -2.76 -25.86
N GLU A 122 -54.47 -2.51 -26.00
CA GLU A 122 -53.75 -2.39 -27.27
C GLU A 122 -53.38 -3.80 -27.82
N PRO A 123 -53.23 -3.97 -29.15
CA PRO A 123 -52.98 -5.27 -29.79
C PRO A 123 -51.52 -5.76 -29.68
N ASP A 124 -51.34 -7.08 -29.60
CA ASP A 124 -50.06 -7.79 -29.36
C ASP A 124 -48.98 -7.57 -30.45
N PRO A 125 -47.69 -7.46 -30.07
CA PRO A 125 -46.57 -7.46 -31.01
C PRO A 125 -46.09 -8.88 -31.45
N ASP A 126 -45.60 -8.93 -32.70
CA ASP A 126 -45.15 -10.08 -33.53
C ASP A 126 -43.84 -10.75 -33.02
N PRO A 127 -43.69 -12.10 -33.02
CA PRO A 127 -42.60 -12.79 -32.35
C PRO A 127 -41.47 -13.18 -33.30
N HIS A 128 -40.58 -12.26 -33.66
CA HIS A 128 -39.30 -12.62 -34.29
C HIS A 128 -38.17 -11.64 -33.96
N GLN A 129 -37.40 -11.95 -32.90
CA GLN A 129 -35.94 -11.77 -32.82
C GLN A 129 -35.36 -12.42 -31.56
N THR A 130 -34.43 -13.36 -31.75
CA THR A 130 -33.61 -14.04 -30.74
C THR A 130 -32.25 -13.34 -30.60
N PRO A 131 -31.61 -13.29 -29.40
CA PRO A 131 -30.18 -13.02 -29.29
C PRO A 131 -29.35 -14.32 -29.28
N ASP A 132 -28.21 -14.28 -29.98
CA ASP A 132 -27.21 -15.35 -30.11
C ASP A 132 -26.43 -15.63 -28.81
N GLU A 133 -26.10 -16.92 -28.59
CA GLU A 133 -25.15 -17.43 -27.59
C GLU A 133 -23.72 -17.40 -28.13
N GLU A 134 -22.72 -17.01 -27.33
CA GLU A 134 -21.33 -17.42 -27.59
C GLU A 134 -20.50 -17.69 -26.31
N ASP A 135 -20.20 -18.98 -26.19
CA ASP A 135 -19.06 -19.73 -25.66
C ASP A 135 -18.32 -19.45 -24.34
N LYS A 136 -18.17 -20.59 -23.65
CA LYS A 136 -17.35 -20.88 -22.48
C LYS A 136 -15.88 -21.06 -22.87
N LYS A 137 -14.96 -20.60 -22.02
CA LYS A 137 -13.69 -21.31 -21.81
C LYS A 137 -13.24 -21.26 -20.36
N ALA A 138 -13.08 -22.44 -19.79
CA ALA A 138 -12.47 -22.69 -18.49
C ALA A 138 -10.95 -22.51 -18.57
N GLY A 139 -10.36 -21.93 -17.53
CA GLY A 139 -8.93 -21.86 -17.28
C GLY A 139 -8.70 -22.01 -15.78
N ASP A 140 -7.75 -22.88 -15.43
CA ASP A 140 -7.53 -23.48 -14.12
C ASP A 140 -7.40 -22.48 -12.96
N GLY A 141 -8.05 -22.82 -11.84
CA GLY A 141 -8.10 -22.01 -10.64
C GLY A 141 -6.74 -21.86 -9.97
N ASP A 142 -6.33 -20.61 -9.77
CA ASP A 142 -5.39 -20.23 -8.72
C ASP A 142 -6.07 -20.52 -7.36
N PRO A 143 -5.41 -21.18 -6.39
CA PRO A 143 -5.96 -21.32 -5.05
C PRO A 143 -6.31 -19.94 -4.48
N PRO A 144 -7.37 -19.82 -3.66
CA PRO A 144 -7.88 -18.53 -3.21
C PRO A 144 -6.77 -17.75 -2.49
N GLN A 145 -6.36 -16.63 -3.10
CA GLN A 145 -5.59 -15.58 -2.44
C GLN A 145 -6.36 -15.17 -1.19
N ALA A 146 -5.69 -15.23 -0.03
CA ALA A 146 -6.12 -14.44 1.11
C ALA A 146 -6.21 -12.98 0.63
N PRO A 147 -7.30 -12.26 0.93
CA PRO A 147 -7.53 -10.94 0.38
C PRO A 147 -6.34 -10.04 0.74
N SER A 148 -5.64 -9.57 -0.29
CA SER A 148 -4.78 -8.39 -0.21
C SER A 148 -5.68 -7.17 -0.02
N ALA A 149 -6.23 -7.03 1.18
CA ALA A 149 -6.95 -5.85 1.59
C ALA A 149 -5.98 -4.95 2.35
N ASP A 150 -5.02 -4.34 1.64
CA ASP A 150 -4.37 -3.15 2.16
C ASP A 150 -5.23 -1.95 1.73
N PRO A 151 -5.90 -1.25 2.66
CA PRO A 151 -6.64 -0.04 2.31
C PRO A 151 -5.67 1.04 1.78
N PRO A 152 -6.10 1.88 0.82
CA PRO A 152 -5.25 2.92 0.26
C PRO A 152 -5.24 4.14 1.20
N GLY A 153 -4.22 4.24 2.03
CA GLY A 153 -3.94 5.42 2.83
C GLY A 153 -2.77 5.11 3.75
N ILE A 154 -1.81 6.02 3.81
CA ILE A 154 -0.64 6.02 4.71
C ILE A 154 -0.87 5.12 5.95
N GLN A 155 -0.19 3.96 6.03
CA GLN A 155 -0.27 3.09 7.21
C GLN A 155 0.19 3.88 8.43
N GLU A 156 -0.48 3.71 9.58
CA GLU A 156 -0.09 4.40 10.82
C GLU A 156 1.40 4.17 11.11
N GLY A 157 2.10 5.25 11.48
CA GLY A 157 3.55 5.23 11.68
C GLY A 157 4.37 5.54 10.41
N ILE A 158 3.80 5.55 9.21
CA ILE A 158 4.49 5.99 7.99
C ILE A 158 4.18 7.47 7.71
N GLN A 159 5.18 8.27 7.34
CA GLN A 159 5.01 9.64 6.89
C GLN A 159 5.80 9.88 5.60
N ARG A 160 5.15 10.52 4.61
CA ARG A 160 5.83 11.05 3.42
C ARG A 160 6.48 12.39 3.76
N LEU A 161 7.79 12.52 3.54
CA LEU A 161 8.58 13.70 3.88
C LEU A 161 8.76 14.67 2.71
N THR A 162 8.80 14.15 1.47
CA THR A 162 8.93 14.97 0.26
C THR A 162 7.75 14.73 -0.68
N THR A 163 7.41 15.76 -1.47
CA THR A 163 6.33 15.71 -2.47
C THR A 163 6.79 16.26 -3.82
N SER A 164 8.09 16.13 -4.10
CA SER A 164 8.69 16.79 -5.25
C SER A 164 8.33 16.06 -6.55
N ALA A 165 8.35 16.79 -7.69
CA ALA A 165 8.17 16.19 -9.01
C ALA A 165 9.44 15.45 -9.51
N GLN A 166 10.36 15.11 -8.61
CA GLN A 166 11.73 14.68 -8.88
C GLN A 166 12.02 13.36 -8.16
N PHE A 167 13.26 12.89 -8.28
CA PHE A 167 13.71 11.68 -7.59
C PHE A 167 14.49 12.05 -6.33
N ASP A 168 13.82 12.01 -5.19
CA ASP A 168 14.46 12.14 -3.88
C ASP A 168 14.91 10.74 -3.41
N ILE A 169 16.22 10.52 -3.38
CA ILE A 169 16.86 9.21 -3.20
C ILE A 169 18.05 9.27 -2.24
N HIS A 170 18.47 8.09 -1.77
CA HIS A 170 19.63 7.91 -0.87
C HIS A 170 19.60 8.82 0.37
N PRO A 171 18.51 8.77 1.16
CA PRO A 171 18.48 9.50 2.41
C PRO A 171 19.51 8.94 3.40
N ASP A 172 19.97 9.77 4.33
CA ASP A 172 20.71 9.37 5.52
C ASP A 172 20.45 10.35 6.67
N TRP A 173 20.47 9.84 7.90
CA TRP A 173 20.24 10.65 9.10
C TRP A 173 21.49 11.43 9.50
N SER A 174 21.30 12.65 10.00
CA SER A 174 22.34 13.31 10.78
C SER A 174 22.64 12.50 12.05
N PRO A 175 23.88 12.54 12.58
CA PRO A 175 24.23 11.78 13.78
C PRO A 175 23.38 12.11 15.02
N ASP A 176 22.81 13.31 15.08
CA ASP A 176 21.91 13.76 16.15
C ASP A 176 20.43 13.49 15.88
N GLY A 177 20.08 12.91 14.72
CA GLY A 177 18.72 12.59 14.32
C GLY A 177 17.86 13.79 13.93
N SER A 178 18.39 15.02 13.95
CA SER A 178 17.62 16.24 13.69
C SER A 178 17.45 16.60 12.22
N LYS A 179 18.19 15.93 11.32
CA LYS A 179 18.19 16.23 9.88
C LYS A 179 18.31 14.96 9.05
N LEU A 180 17.93 15.10 7.80
CA LEU A 180 18.24 14.15 6.75
C LEU A 180 19.10 14.82 5.69
N VAL A 181 20.08 14.09 5.17
CA VAL A 181 20.75 14.41 3.91
C VAL A 181 20.22 13.47 2.83
N PHE A 182 20.00 13.96 1.62
CA PHE A 182 19.54 13.12 0.51
C PHE A 182 20.01 13.68 -0.84
N THR A 183 19.94 12.84 -1.86
CA THR A 183 20.19 13.25 -3.25
C THR A 183 18.87 13.51 -3.95
N LYS A 184 18.76 14.65 -4.61
CA LYS A 184 17.63 14.99 -5.48
C LYS A 184 18.11 14.98 -6.91
N GLU A 185 17.50 14.13 -7.73
CA GLU A 185 17.80 14.00 -9.16
C GLU A 185 16.63 14.51 -9.99
N SER A 186 16.90 15.54 -10.81
CA SER A 186 15.90 16.22 -11.65
C SER A 186 15.89 15.69 -13.08
N ALA A 187 17.04 15.19 -13.54
CA ALA A 187 17.29 14.57 -14.83
C ALA A 187 18.59 13.74 -14.76
N PRO A 188 18.84 12.81 -15.70
CA PRO A 188 20.11 12.11 -15.76
C PRO A 188 21.28 13.10 -15.81
N LEU A 189 22.22 12.95 -14.86
CA LEU A 189 23.38 13.85 -14.64
C LEU A 189 23.08 15.21 -13.98
N ASP A 190 21.82 15.46 -13.58
CA ASP A 190 21.42 16.64 -12.82
C ASP A 190 20.94 16.22 -11.42
N ALA A 191 21.91 16.02 -10.53
CA ALA A 191 21.69 15.61 -9.16
C ALA A 191 22.45 16.52 -8.18
N ALA A 192 21.79 16.88 -7.08
CA ALA A 192 22.39 17.68 -6.02
C ALA A 192 22.03 17.12 -4.63
N VAL A 193 22.87 17.46 -3.65
CA VAL A 193 22.69 17.06 -2.25
C VAL A 193 21.86 18.11 -1.53
N TYR A 194 20.83 17.65 -0.82
CA TYR A 194 19.92 18.49 -0.04
C TYR A 194 19.92 18.05 1.42
N VAL A 195 19.56 18.98 2.29
CA VAL A 195 19.36 18.74 3.73
C VAL A 195 17.92 19.10 4.08
N LEU A 196 17.25 18.24 4.84
CA LEU A 196 15.91 18.43 5.37
C LEU A 196 15.98 18.44 6.90
N ASP A 197 15.40 19.44 7.54
CA ASP A 197 15.21 19.48 8.99
C ASP A 197 13.94 18.70 9.38
N LEU A 198 14.00 17.96 10.50
CA LEU A 198 12.90 17.14 11.03
C LEU A 198 12.34 17.69 12.35
#